data_AF-A0A9D2FK61-F1
#
_entry.id   AF-A0A9D2FK61-F1
#
_cell.length_a   1.000
_cell.length_b   1.000
_cell.length_c   1.000
_cell.angle_alpha   90.00
_cell.angle_beta   90.00
_cell.angle_gamma   90.00
#
_symmetry.space_group_name_H-M   'P 1'
#
loop_
_entity.id
_entity.type
_entity.pdbx_description
1 polymer ?
#
loop_
_entity_poly.entity_id
_entity_poly.type
_entity_poly.pdbx_seq_one_letter_code
_entity_poly.pdbx_strand_id
1 'polypeptide(L)'
;MKKRILSLLCVLALCLGLLPTTALAAGEIELYVAGQRITESGCYANQDGTWTKVDGTEPASGQFYYDAATATLTLNQAKIVNYQDVTVGGGVTYPGSVIAFSQSADVSLTIVVSQGTSNITGTGGIRVVSKAGDASLSISGPGSLEVNVDRNDSGISLIGSKNVNLNIDGADVKTLAAYYYGVDLHAGDGFKAAAVVNNGKLTAGGSGGIGIYYRWTNPSDSGTSSLTVSGNAVVDTRDSKILIASQASEVQVSAGSDGNGG
;
A
#
# COMPACT_ATOMS: atom_id res chain seq x y z
N MET A 1 -24.84 52.34 -22.17
CA MET A 1 -24.25 50.98 -22.24
C MET A 1 -23.39 50.61 -21.02
N LYS A 2 -22.67 51.57 -20.39
CA LYS A 2 -21.80 51.31 -19.22
C LYS A 2 -22.49 50.67 -17.98
N LYS A 3 -23.73 51.04 -17.68
CA LYS A 3 -24.48 50.51 -16.51
C LYS A 3 -24.89 49.03 -16.64
N ARG A 4 -25.05 48.52 -17.87
CA ARG A 4 -25.43 47.11 -18.12
C ARG A 4 -24.23 46.17 -17.99
N ILE A 5 -23.03 46.63 -18.34
CA ILE A 5 -21.78 45.85 -18.23
C ILE A 5 -21.41 45.63 -16.76
N LEU A 6 -21.57 46.66 -15.91
CA LEU A 6 -21.24 46.54 -14.48
C LEU A 6 -22.18 45.56 -13.75
N SER A 7 -23.47 45.53 -14.12
CA SER A 7 -24.43 44.58 -13.57
C SER A 7 -24.12 43.14 -13.98
N LEU A 8 -23.75 42.92 -15.25
CA LEU A 8 -23.40 41.59 -15.76
C LEU A 8 -22.12 41.05 -15.09
N LEU A 9 -21.12 41.91 -14.85
CA LEU A 9 -19.89 41.55 -14.12
C LEU A 9 -20.17 41.18 -12.66
N CYS A 10 -21.07 41.90 -11.97
CA CYS A 10 -21.45 41.59 -10.59
C CYS A 10 -22.21 40.25 -10.48
N VAL A 11 -23.09 39.93 -11.44
CA VAL A 11 -23.80 38.65 -11.46
C VAL A 11 -22.84 37.50 -11.77
N LEU A 12 -21.91 37.68 -12.71
CA LEU A 12 -20.93 36.65 -13.04
C LEU A 12 -19.98 36.38 -11.85
N ALA A 13 -19.50 37.42 -11.17
CA ALA A 13 -18.69 37.27 -9.95
C ALA A 13 -19.44 36.54 -8.82
N LEU A 14 -20.74 36.82 -8.67
CA LEU A 14 -21.59 36.14 -7.69
C LEU A 14 -21.85 34.67 -8.08
N CYS A 15 -22.04 34.38 -9.38
CA CYS A 15 -22.19 33.02 -9.88
C CYS A 15 -20.90 32.19 -9.76
N LEU A 16 -19.72 32.79 -9.93
CA LEU A 16 -18.44 32.11 -9.67
C LEU A 16 -18.16 31.88 -8.18
N GLY A 17 -18.71 32.72 -7.28
CA GLY A 17 -18.63 32.52 -5.83
C GLY A 17 -19.65 31.52 -5.26
N LEU A 18 -20.65 31.12 -6.06
CA LEU A 18 -21.73 30.18 -5.70
C LEU A 18 -21.56 28.80 -6.33
N LEU A 19 -20.58 28.60 -7.22
CA LEU A 19 -20.17 27.25 -7.56
C LEU A 19 -19.64 26.61 -6.28
N PRO A 20 -20.00 25.36 -5.97
CA PRO A 20 -19.27 24.61 -4.95
C PRO A 20 -17.81 24.72 -5.35
N THR A 21 -16.99 25.36 -4.52
CA THR A 21 -15.57 25.10 -4.57
C THR A 21 -15.49 23.61 -4.28
N THR A 22 -15.34 22.80 -5.33
CA THR A 22 -14.61 21.56 -5.17
C THR A 22 -13.24 22.03 -4.70
N ALA A 23 -13.11 22.16 -3.38
CA ALA A 23 -11.83 22.07 -2.73
C ALA A 23 -11.27 20.78 -3.32
N LEU A 24 -10.37 20.94 -4.30
CA LEU A 24 -9.55 19.87 -4.77
C LEU A 24 -8.74 19.52 -3.52
N ALA A 25 -9.27 18.61 -2.72
CA ALA A 25 -8.64 18.15 -1.50
C ALA A 25 -7.24 17.72 -1.94
N ALA A 26 -6.25 18.49 -1.50
CA ALA A 26 -4.88 18.23 -1.86
C ALA A 26 -4.52 16.85 -1.33
N GLY A 27 -4.36 15.89 -2.23
CA GLY A 27 -3.66 14.63 -1.96
C GLY A 27 -4.14 13.78 -0.78
N GLU A 28 -5.44 13.76 -0.46
CA GLU A 28 -5.94 12.83 0.57
C GLU A 28 -5.83 11.38 0.07
N ILE A 29 -5.11 10.56 0.83
CA ILE A 29 -5.05 9.11 0.64
C ILE A 29 -6.39 8.55 1.13
N GLU A 30 -7.07 7.78 0.29
CA GLU A 30 -8.21 6.97 0.71
C GLU A 30 -7.69 5.67 1.31
N LEU A 31 -7.89 5.47 2.62
CA LEU A 31 -7.62 4.20 3.28
C LEU A 31 -8.91 3.39 3.42
N TYR A 32 -8.84 2.12 3.03
CA TYR A 32 -9.86 1.12 3.27
C TYR A 32 -9.27 -0.04 4.05
N VAL A 33 -9.97 -0.49 5.09
CA VAL A 33 -9.62 -1.64 5.92
C VAL A 33 -10.85 -2.53 6.04
N ALA A 34 -10.71 -3.82 5.75
CA ALA A 34 -11.82 -4.78 5.74
C ALA A 34 -13.02 -4.33 4.86
N GLY A 35 -12.76 -3.64 3.75
CA GLY A 35 -13.79 -3.10 2.86
C GLY A 35 -14.45 -1.80 3.34
N GLN A 36 -14.08 -1.28 4.52
CA GLN A 36 -14.61 -0.04 5.07
C GLN A 36 -13.65 1.11 4.83
N ARG A 37 -14.15 2.28 4.40
CA ARG A 37 -13.34 3.49 4.32
C ARG A 37 -13.05 4.01 5.73
N ILE A 38 -11.78 4.17 6.07
CA ILE A 38 -11.31 4.67 7.36
C ILE A 38 -10.73 6.08 7.16
N THR A 39 -11.33 7.07 7.80
CA THR A 39 -10.96 8.48 7.62
C THR A 39 -10.50 9.16 8.91
N GLU A 40 -10.90 8.64 10.07
CA GLU A 40 -10.61 9.27 11.35
C GLU A 40 -9.46 8.57 12.06
N SER A 41 -8.59 9.35 12.69
CA SER A 41 -7.61 8.77 13.61
C SER A 41 -8.32 8.14 14.83
N GLY A 42 -7.80 7.01 15.31
CA GLY A 42 -8.35 6.31 16.47
C GLY A 42 -8.13 4.81 16.46
N CYS A 43 -8.46 4.17 17.60
CA CYS A 43 -8.49 2.72 17.71
C CYS A 43 -9.77 2.17 17.10
N TYR A 44 -9.68 1.02 16.45
CA TYR A 44 -10.81 0.31 15.87
C TYR A 44 -10.81 -1.14 16.36
N ALA A 45 -11.99 -1.61 16.76
CA ALA A 45 -12.23 -3.00 17.14
C ALA A 45 -13.20 -3.65 16.16
N ASN A 46 -13.00 -4.94 15.91
CA ASN A 46 -13.94 -5.72 15.12
C ASN A 46 -15.16 -6.09 15.98
N GLN A 47 -16.34 -5.68 15.54
CA GLN A 47 -17.63 -6.04 16.10
C GLN A 47 -18.40 -6.81 15.03
N ASP A 48 -18.34 -8.14 15.10
CA ASP A 48 -19.02 -9.07 14.18
C ASP A 48 -18.76 -8.78 12.70
N GLY A 49 -17.49 -8.57 12.34
CA GLY A 49 -17.07 -8.29 10.97
C GLY A 49 -17.03 -6.81 10.60
N THR A 50 -17.57 -5.92 11.44
CA THR A 50 -17.51 -4.46 11.22
C THR A 50 -16.49 -3.81 12.15
N TRP A 51 -15.50 -3.12 11.61
CA TRP A 51 -14.56 -2.33 12.37
C TRP A 51 -15.18 -1.00 12.79
N THR A 52 -15.20 -0.76 14.09
CA THR A 52 -15.82 0.41 14.72
C THR A 52 -14.83 1.08 15.63
N LYS A 53 -14.86 2.41 15.63
CA LYS A 53 -13.96 3.22 16.46
C LYS A 53 -14.29 3.00 17.93
N VAL A 54 -13.26 2.82 18.74
CA VAL A 54 -13.32 2.61 20.19
C VAL A 54 -12.37 3.57 20.89
N ASP A 55 -12.61 3.81 22.18
CA ASP A 55 -11.70 4.63 22.98
C ASP A 55 -10.33 3.96 23.12
N GLY A 56 -9.28 4.74 22.97
CA GLY A 56 -7.89 4.29 23.10
C GLY A 56 -6.93 5.12 22.27
N THR A 57 -5.70 5.26 22.77
CA THR A 57 -4.60 5.90 22.04
C THR A 57 -3.67 4.88 21.37
N GLU A 58 -3.74 3.61 21.80
CA GLU A 58 -3.02 2.47 21.24
C GLU A 58 -3.96 1.27 21.11
N PRO A 59 -3.80 0.45 20.06
CA PRO A 59 -4.70 -0.67 19.84
C PRO A 59 -4.44 -1.79 20.85
N ALA A 60 -5.52 -2.30 21.47
CA ALA A 60 -5.45 -3.54 22.24
C ALA A 60 -5.27 -4.76 21.32
N SER A 61 -5.04 -5.94 21.90
CA SER A 61 -4.96 -7.19 21.14
C SER A 61 -6.23 -7.42 20.31
N GLY A 62 -6.06 -7.69 19.03
CA GLY A 62 -7.15 -7.85 18.06
C GLY A 62 -7.60 -6.54 17.40
N GLN A 63 -7.03 -5.40 17.78
CA GLN A 63 -7.39 -4.07 17.27
C GLN A 63 -6.33 -3.50 16.33
N PHE A 64 -6.72 -2.43 15.62
CA PHE A 64 -5.78 -1.55 14.94
C PHE A 64 -6.01 -0.09 15.36
N TYR A 65 -4.99 0.73 15.21
CA TYR A 65 -5.08 2.18 15.30
C TYR A 65 -4.72 2.79 13.96
N TYR A 66 -5.48 3.79 13.51
CA TYR A 66 -5.15 4.58 12.34
C TYR A 66 -4.74 6.01 12.75
N ASP A 67 -3.66 6.52 12.17
CA ASP A 67 -3.30 7.93 12.21
C ASP A 67 -3.47 8.54 10.80
N ALA A 68 -4.51 9.35 10.63
CA ALA A 68 -4.81 10.03 9.38
C ALA A 68 -3.77 11.10 9.00
N ALA A 69 -3.04 11.67 9.97
CA ALA A 69 -2.05 12.71 9.69
C ALA A 69 -0.79 12.15 9.02
N THR A 70 -0.45 10.90 9.33
CA THR A 70 0.75 10.22 8.84
C THR A 70 0.46 9.05 7.91
N ALA A 71 -0.83 8.75 7.68
CA ALA A 71 -1.29 7.54 7.00
C ALA A 71 -0.65 6.26 7.60
N THR A 72 -0.69 6.16 8.93
CA THR A 72 -0.09 5.03 9.68
C THR A 72 -1.17 4.11 10.23
N LEU A 73 -1.08 2.82 9.91
CA LEU A 73 -1.92 1.75 10.43
C LEU A 73 -1.13 0.89 11.41
N THR A 74 -1.35 1.08 12.71
CA THR A 74 -0.73 0.27 13.77
C THR A 74 -1.59 -0.94 14.05
N LEU A 75 -1.04 -2.14 13.90
CA LEU A 75 -1.70 -3.42 14.14
C LEU A 75 -1.20 -4.04 15.45
N ASN A 76 -2.11 -4.57 16.27
CA ASN A 76 -1.79 -5.37 17.45
C ASN A 76 -2.58 -6.67 17.41
N GLN A 77 -2.00 -7.73 16.84
CA GLN A 77 -2.66 -9.03 16.66
C GLN A 77 -4.04 -8.93 15.96
N ALA A 78 -4.26 -7.87 15.17
CA ALA A 78 -5.47 -7.67 14.38
C ALA A 78 -5.65 -8.79 13.35
N LYS A 79 -6.90 -9.19 13.12
CA LYS A 79 -7.30 -10.09 12.04
C LYS A 79 -8.25 -9.36 11.10
N ILE A 80 -7.70 -8.82 10.02
CA ILE A 80 -8.45 -8.06 9.01
C ILE A 80 -8.85 -9.02 7.90
N VAL A 81 -10.14 -9.06 7.59
CA VAL A 81 -10.70 -9.97 6.58
C VAL A 81 -11.59 -9.21 5.61
N ASN A 82 -11.37 -9.36 4.30
CA ASN A 82 -12.31 -8.88 3.29
C ASN A 82 -12.38 -9.82 2.08
N TYR A 83 -13.59 -10.28 1.75
CA TYR A 83 -13.85 -11.10 0.57
C TYR A 83 -14.54 -10.36 -0.57
N GLN A 84 -14.85 -9.07 -0.38
CA GLN A 84 -15.56 -8.25 -1.34
C GLN A 84 -14.61 -7.32 -2.10
N ASP A 85 -15.01 -6.91 -3.29
CA ASP A 85 -14.34 -5.82 -3.99
C ASP A 85 -14.66 -4.48 -3.32
N VAL A 86 -13.67 -3.58 -3.35
CA VAL A 86 -13.78 -2.23 -2.79
C VAL A 86 -13.73 -1.21 -3.92
N THR A 87 -14.76 -0.38 -4.02
CA THR A 87 -14.79 0.76 -4.95
C THR A 87 -14.04 1.94 -4.33
N VAL A 88 -12.98 2.37 -5.00
CA VAL A 88 -12.17 3.54 -4.62
C VAL A 88 -12.51 4.74 -5.51
N GLY A 89 -11.88 5.88 -5.23
CA GLY A 89 -11.98 7.09 -6.05
C GLY A 89 -11.82 6.82 -7.55
N GLY A 90 -12.61 7.52 -8.37
CA GLY A 90 -12.67 7.28 -9.82
C GLY A 90 -13.51 6.06 -10.24
N GLY A 91 -14.16 5.36 -9.30
CA GLY A 91 -15.09 4.27 -9.59
C GLY A 91 -14.43 2.94 -9.94
N VAL A 92 -13.14 2.80 -9.65
CA VAL A 92 -12.39 1.56 -9.87
C VAL A 92 -12.61 0.61 -8.71
N THR A 93 -12.80 -0.68 -8.99
CA THR A 93 -12.89 -1.72 -7.97
C THR A 93 -11.59 -2.49 -7.86
N TYR A 94 -11.19 -2.78 -6.63
CA TYR A 94 -10.05 -3.66 -6.37
C TYR A 94 -10.43 -4.74 -5.35
N PRO A 95 -9.92 -5.97 -5.53
CA PRO A 95 -9.78 -6.88 -4.41
C PRO A 95 -8.72 -6.32 -3.45
N GLY A 96 -9.00 -6.35 -2.15
CA GLY A 96 -8.07 -5.87 -1.14
C GLY A 96 -8.67 -5.86 0.26
N SER A 97 -7.91 -6.34 1.22
CA SER A 97 -8.27 -6.29 2.65
C SER A 97 -7.76 -5.01 3.30
N VAL A 98 -6.63 -4.47 2.81
CA VAL A 98 -6.15 -3.12 3.12
C VAL A 98 -5.80 -2.43 1.81
N ILE A 99 -6.42 -1.27 1.55
CA ILE A 99 -6.21 -0.50 0.33
C ILE A 99 -5.89 0.94 0.68
N ALA A 100 -4.75 1.46 0.21
CA ALA A 100 -4.43 2.88 0.19
C ALA A 100 -4.44 3.38 -1.25
N PHE A 101 -5.23 4.41 -1.55
CA PHE A 101 -5.47 4.86 -2.92
C PHE A 101 -5.40 6.38 -3.06
N SER A 102 -4.87 6.86 -4.18
CA SER A 102 -5.06 8.24 -4.63
C SER A 102 -5.13 8.32 -6.15
N GLN A 103 -6.07 9.14 -6.64
CA GLN A 103 -6.25 9.41 -8.06
C GLN A 103 -5.27 10.47 -8.60
N SER A 104 -4.76 11.34 -7.72
CA SER A 104 -4.11 12.60 -8.11
C SER A 104 -2.83 12.93 -7.34
N ALA A 105 -2.42 12.11 -6.38
CA ALA A 105 -1.22 12.33 -5.58
C ALA A 105 -0.42 11.05 -5.35
N ASP A 106 0.79 11.21 -4.82
CA ASP A 106 1.59 10.10 -4.30
C ASP A 106 0.83 9.40 -3.14
N VAL A 107 1.08 8.12 -2.95
CA VAL A 107 0.51 7.35 -1.84
C VAL A 107 1.63 6.72 -1.04
N SER A 108 1.66 7.01 0.27
CA SER A 108 2.56 6.35 1.21
C SER A 108 1.74 5.83 2.38
N LEU A 109 1.73 4.50 2.54
CA LEU A 109 1.11 3.82 3.68
C LEU A 109 2.20 3.30 4.62
N THR A 110 2.05 3.56 5.90
CA THR A 110 2.90 2.95 6.94
C THR A 110 2.06 1.92 7.71
N ILE A 111 2.62 0.74 7.93
CA ILE A 111 2.05 -0.30 8.80
C ILE A 111 3.05 -0.56 9.92
N VAL A 112 2.59 -0.44 11.17
CA VAL A 112 3.40 -0.77 12.35
C VAL A 112 2.81 -2.01 13.01
N VAL A 113 3.56 -3.11 13.04
CA VAL A 113 3.17 -4.35 13.71
C VAL A 113 3.75 -4.32 15.11
N SER A 114 2.94 -3.85 16.06
CA SER A 114 3.37 -3.56 17.42
C SER A 114 3.92 -4.77 18.18
N GLN A 115 3.27 -5.93 18.03
CA GLN A 115 3.64 -7.19 18.68
C GLN A 115 2.81 -8.35 18.13
N GLY A 116 3.23 -9.57 18.47
CA GLY A 116 2.53 -10.79 18.09
C GLY A 116 2.34 -10.91 16.58
N THR A 117 1.35 -11.67 16.15
CA THR A 117 1.06 -11.87 14.73
C THR A 117 -0.26 -11.22 14.33
N SER A 118 -0.19 -10.25 13.43
CA SER A 118 -1.35 -9.72 12.72
C SER A 118 -1.58 -10.45 11.40
N ASN A 119 -2.84 -10.55 11.01
CA ASN A 119 -3.29 -11.30 9.85
C ASN A 119 -4.15 -10.42 8.95
N ILE A 120 -3.84 -10.42 7.66
CA ILE A 120 -4.66 -9.81 6.60
C ILE A 120 -5.02 -10.93 5.63
N THR A 121 -6.31 -11.17 5.41
CA THR A 121 -6.76 -12.27 4.55
C THR A 121 -8.04 -12.00 3.77
N GLY A 122 -8.21 -12.71 2.66
CA GLY A 122 -9.44 -12.69 1.85
C GLY A 122 -9.14 -12.63 0.36
N THR A 123 -10.04 -12.01 -0.41
CA THR A 123 -9.93 -11.94 -1.89
C THR A 123 -8.75 -11.06 -2.34
N GLY A 124 -8.23 -10.18 -1.50
CA GLY A 124 -7.01 -9.42 -1.77
C GLY A 124 -6.23 -9.13 -0.50
N GLY A 125 -4.92 -8.91 -0.65
CA GLY A 125 -4.00 -8.64 0.44
C GLY A 125 -3.90 -7.14 0.77
N ILE A 126 -2.67 -6.63 0.76
CA ILE A 126 -2.37 -5.20 0.89
C ILE A 126 -2.18 -4.59 -0.49
N ARG A 127 -2.86 -3.48 -0.77
CA ARG A 127 -2.80 -2.79 -2.05
C ARG A 127 -2.55 -1.30 -1.83
N VAL A 128 -1.48 -0.77 -2.43
CA VAL A 128 -1.17 0.67 -2.44
C VAL A 128 -1.14 1.15 -3.88
N VAL A 129 -1.98 2.13 -4.22
CA VAL A 129 -2.18 2.56 -5.61
C VAL A 129 -2.15 4.08 -5.72
N SER A 130 -1.17 4.60 -6.47
CA SER A 130 -1.18 5.98 -6.93
C SER A 130 -1.37 6.01 -8.45
N LYS A 131 -2.40 6.73 -8.90
CA LYS A 131 -2.65 6.93 -10.35
C LYS A 131 -1.86 8.10 -10.96
N ALA A 132 -1.24 8.95 -10.15
CA ALA A 132 -0.55 10.16 -10.62
C ALA A 132 0.86 10.33 -10.03
N GLY A 133 1.30 9.39 -9.20
CA GLY A 133 2.46 9.54 -8.35
C GLY A 133 3.16 8.24 -7.98
N ASP A 134 4.03 8.37 -6.98
CA ASP A 134 4.72 7.26 -6.35
C ASP A 134 3.77 6.44 -5.47
N ALA A 135 4.00 5.14 -5.34
CA ALA A 135 3.29 4.27 -4.41
C ALA A 135 4.27 3.57 -3.47
N SER A 136 4.17 3.85 -2.17
CA SER A 136 5.12 3.36 -1.16
C SER A 136 4.41 2.68 -0.01
N LEU A 137 4.99 1.58 0.48
CA LEU A 137 4.56 0.86 1.67
C LEU A 137 5.74 0.66 2.58
N SER A 138 5.62 1.12 3.82
CA SER A 138 6.57 0.81 4.90
C SER A 138 5.91 -0.12 5.91
N ILE A 139 6.59 -1.20 6.30
CA ILE A 139 6.15 -2.12 7.35
C ILE A 139 7.25 -2.20 8.40
N SER A 140 6.92 -1.91 9.66
CA SER A 140 7.91 -1.91 10.73
C SER A 140 7.35 -2.46 12.04
N GLY A 141 8.22 -2.57 13.03
CA GLY A 141 7.86 -3.01 14.39
C GLY A 141 8.36 -4.42 14.70
N PRO A 142 8.29 -4.83 15.98
CA PRO A 142 8.87 -6.10 16.42
C PRO A 142 7.93 -7.31 16.22
N GLY A 143 6.69 -7.08 15.77
CA GLY A 143 5.73 -8.15 15.51
C GLY A 143 5.90 -8.78 14.13
N SER A 144 4.96 -9.68 13.80
CA SER A 144 4.89 -10.35 12.51
C SER A 144 3.56 -10.10 11.79
N LEU A 145 3.60 -10.02 10.47
CA LEU A 145 2.45 -9.81 9.61
C LEU A 145 2.34 -10.95 8.59
N GLU A 146 1.24 -11.68 8.67
CA GLU A 146 0.87 -12.66 7.65
C GLU A 146 -0.20 -12.08 6.72
N VAL A 147 0.09 -12.08 5.41
CA VAL A 147 -0.85 -11.65 4.38
C VAL A 147 -1.16 -12.86 3.49
N ASN A 148 -2.36 -13.41 3.65
CA ASN A 148 -2.78 -14.63 2.99
C ASN A 148 -3.95 -14.34 2.05
N VAL A 149 -3.81 -14.64 0.76
CA VAL A 149 -4.82 -14.29 -0.24
C VAL A 149 -5.41 -15.55 -0.84
N ASP A 150 -6.67 -15.83 -0.55
CA ASP A 150 -7.29 -17.09 -0.97
C ASP A 150 -7.77 -17.09 -2.42
N ARG A 151 -7.80 -15.93 -3.10
CA ARG A 151 -8.26 -15.81 -4.50
C ARG A 151 -7.59 -14.65 -5.24
N ASN A 152 -7.28 -14.87 -6.53
CA ASN A 152 -7.13 -13.85 -7.58
C ASN A 152 -6.36 -12.55 -7.26
N ASP A 153 -5.37 -12.57 -6.36
CA ASP A 153 -4.51 -11.41 -6.13
C ASP A 153 -3.12 -11.80 -5.57
N SER A 154 -2.24 -10.80 -5.47
CA SER A 154 -0.94 -10.88 -4.79
C SER A 154 -1.07 -10.55 -3.30
N GLY A 155 -0.13 -11.04 -2.49
CA GLY A 155 -0.08 -10.73 -1.06
C GLY A 155 0.10 -9.24 -0.79
N ILE A 156 1.11 -8.63 -1.42
CA ILE A 156 1.34 -7.19 -1.40
C ILE A 156 1.39 -6.69 -2.84
N SER A 157 0.65 -5.63 -3.16
CA SER A 157 0.67 -4.97 -4.47
C SER A 157 0.91 -3.47 -4.34
N LEU A 158 2.01 -2.97 -4.90
CA LEU A 158 2.28 -1.53 -5.04
C LEU A 158 2.17 -1.16 -6.51
N ILE A 159 1.29 -0.21 -6.84
CA ILE A 159 1.03 0.24 -8.20
C ILE A 159 1.16 1.76 -8.24
N GLY A 160 2.24 2.26 -8.84
CA GLY A 160 2.48 3.69 -9.03
C GLY A 160 2.47 4.05 -10.50
N SER A 161 2.03 5.26 -10.85
CA SER A 161 2.33 5.82 -12.18
C SER A 161 3.77 6.33 -12.28
N LYS A 162 4.47 6.40 -11.14
CA LYS A 162 5.90 6.70 -11.02
C LYS A 162 6.60 5.56 -10.29
N ASN A 163 7.41 5.85 -9.27
CA ASN A 163 8.18 4.84 -8.55
C ASN A 163 7.30 4.01 -7.62
N VAL A 164 7.75 2.79 -7.33
CA VAL A 164 7.19 1.97 -6.24
C VAL A 164 8.27 1.56 -5.25
N ASN A 165 7.97 1.66 -3.96
CA ASN A 165 8.92 1.38 -2.90
C ASN A 165 8.28 0.54 -1.78
N LEU A 166 8.79 -0.67 -1.56
CA LEU A 166 8.52 -1.47 -0.38
C LEU A 166 9.67 -1.31 0.60
N ASN A 167 9.38 -0.93 1.85
CA ASN A 167 10.34 -0.89 2.94
C ASN A 167 9.85 -1.79 4.07
N ILE A 168 10.70 -2.70 4.55
CA ILE A 168 10.46 -3.53 5.72
C ILE A 168 11.57 -3.25 6.71
N ASP A 169 11.22 -2.83 7.92
CA ASP A 169 12.17 -2.48 8.98
C ASP A 169 11.84 -3.18 10.30
N GLY A 170 12.52 -4.28 10.58
CA GLY A 170 12.41 -5.04 11.83
C GLY A 170 11.25 -6.03 11.93
N ALA A 171 10.19 -5.88 11.13
CA ALA A 171 9.03 -6.77 11.16
C ALA A 171 9.26 -8.06 10.36
N ASP A 172 8.63 -9.15 10.82
CA ASP A 172 8.55 -10.40 10.06
C ASP A 172 7.31 -10.43 9.17
N VAL A 173 7.46 -10.34 7.85
CA VAL A 173 6.38 -10.28 6.86
C VAL A 173 6.33 -11.57 6.05
N LYS A 174 5.13 -12.13 5.86
CA LYS A 174 4.93 -13.37 5.13
C LYS A 174 3.74 -13.30 4.18
N THR A 175 3.92 -13.73 2.93
CA THR A 175 2.88 -13.68 1.89
C THR A 175 2.58 -15.02 1.20
N LEU A 176 3.02 -16.15 1.79
CA LEU A 176 3.10 -17.47 1.14
C LEU A 176 1.83 -18.02 0.48
N ALA A 177 0.64 -17.62 0.93
CA ALA A 177 -0.61 -18.10 0.38
C ALA A 177 -1.13 -17.22 -0.76
N ALA A 178 -0.32 -16.32 -1.33
CA ALA A 178 -0.78 -15.44 -2.40
C ALA A 178 -1.11 -16.21 -3.69
N TYR A 179 -2.19 -15.80 -4.37
CA TYR A 179 -2.62 -16.46 -5.60
C TYR A 179 -1.67 -16.15 -6.78
N TYR A 180 -1.34 -14.88 -7.03
CA TYR A 180 -0.39 -14.54 -8.10
C TYR A 180 1.06 -14.50 -7.58
N TYR A 181 1.39 -13.43 -6.87
CA TYR A 181 2.74 -13.13 -6.43
C TYR A 181 2.77 -12.88 -4.92
N GLY A 182 3.86 -13.25 -4.26
CA GLY A 182 4.03 -12.84 -2.87
C GLY A 182 4.04 -11.32 -2.73
N VAL A 183 4.80 -10.65 -3.60
CA VAL A 183 4.92 -9.18 -3.70
C VAL A 183 4.93 -8.77 -5.18
N ASP A 184 4.05 -7.83 -5.54
CA ASP A 184 3.96 -7.19 -6.85
C ASP A 184 4.38 -5.71 -6.76
N LEU A 185 5.46 -5.36 -7.45
CA LEU A 185 6.01 -4.01 -7.55
C LEU A 185 5.83 -3.51 -8.98
N HIS A 186 4.71 -2.82 -9.22
CA HIS A 186 4.31 -2.29 -10.53
C HIS A 186 4.58 -0.79 -10.62
N ALA A 187 5.75 -0.43 -11.14
CA ALA A 187 6.11 0.96 -11.42
C ALA A 187 5.54 1.46 -12.75
N GLY A 188 5.45 2.79 -12.87
CA GLY A 188 5.24 3.45 -14.16
C GLY A 188 6.47 3.28 -15.05
N ASP A 189 6.26 3.31 -16.36
CA ASP A 189 7.30 3.09 -17.36
C ASP A 189 8.47 4.09 -17.17
N GLY A 190 9.71 3.59 -17.24
CA GLY A 190 10.93 4.33 -16.97
C GLY A 190 11.25 4.60 -15.49
N PHE A 191 10.32 4.35 -14.56
CA PHE A 191 10.49 4.62 -13.13
C PHE A 191 11.03 3.43 -12.33
N LYS A 192 11.52 3.71 -11.12
CA LYS A 192 12.15 2.71 -10.26
C LYS A 192 11.12 1.84 -9.55
N ALA A 193 11.44 0.55 -9.43
CA ALA A 193 10.77 -0.37 -8.52
C ALA A 193 11.79 -0.89 -7.47
N ALA A 194 11.54 -0.64 -6.19
CA ALA A 194 12.49 -0.93 -5.13
C ALA A 194 11.86 -1.72 -3.98
N ALA A 195 12.64 -2.65 -3.43
CA ALA A 195 12.39 -3.27 -2.13
C ALA A 195 13.61 -3.09 -1.23
N VAL A 196 13.37 -2.73 0.02
CA VAL A 196 14.38 -2.64 1.08
C VAL A 196 13.90 -3.47 2.25
N VAL A 197 14.75 -4.38 2.73
CA VAL A 197 14.50 -5.17 3.94
C VAL A 197 15.68 -4.94 4.88
N ASN A 198 15.40 -4.25 5.98
CA ASN A 198 16.36 -3.91 7.01
C ASN A 198 15.95 -4.52 8.33
N ASN A 199 16.70 -5.47 8.86
CA ASN A 199 16.25 -6.29 10.00
C ASN A 199 14.89 -7.01 9.76
N GLY A 200 14.55 -7.99 10.58
CA GLY A 200 13.34 -8.81 10.38
C GLY A 200 13.44 -9.74 9.18
N LYS A 201 12.30 -10.20 8.66
CA LYS A 201 12.26 -11.20 7.59
C LYS A 201 11.15 -10.95 6.59
N LEU A 202 11.46 -10.98 5.29
CA LEU A 202 10.45 -11.10 4.23
C LEU A 202 10.41 -12.55 3.72
N THR A 203 9.29 -13.24 3.96
CA THR A 203 9.01 -14.56 3.38
C THR A 203 7.96 -14.42 2.28
N ALA A 204 8.36 -14.40 1.02
CA ALA A 204 7.46 -14.09 -0.10
C ALA A 204 7.24 -15.29 -1.02
N GLY A 205 6.01 -15.77 -1.14
CA GLY A 205 5.65 -16.88 -2.02
C GLY A 205 4.31 -16.65 -2.69
N GLY A 206 4.19 -17.02 -3.97
CA GLY A 206 2.95 -16.96 -4.73
C GLY A 206 2.69 -18.27 -5.45
N SER A 207 1.44 -18.64 -5.67
CA SER A 207 1.09 -19.93 -6.29
C SER A 207 1.63 -20.09 -7.72
N GLY A 208 1.93 -18.97 -8.40
CA GLY A 208 2.63 -18.95 -9.68
C GLY A 208 4.14 -19.20 -9.62
N GLY A 209 4.70 -19.50 -8.44
CA GLY A 209 6.14 -19.71 -8.25
C GLY A 209 6.98 -18.42 -8.32
N ILE A 210 6.35 -17.26 -8.08
CA ILE A 210 7.00 -15.94 -8.06
C ILE A 210 6.78 -15.32 -6.68
N GLY A 211 7.87 -15.13 -5.94
CA GLY A 211 7.86 -14.54 -4.61
C GLY A 211 7.80 -13.02 -4.69
N ILE A 212 8.68 -12.42 -5.50
CA ILE A 212 8.75 -10.97 -5.71
C ILE A 212 8.78 -10.70 -7.22
N TYR A 213 7.91 -9.82 -7.70
CA TYR A 213 7.83 -9.45 -9.10
C TYR A 213 8.01 -7.94 -9.28
N TYR A 214 9.04 -7.55 -10.02
CA TYR A 214 9.27 -6.17 -10.47
C TYR A 214 8.74 -6.02 -11.89
N ARG A 215 7.81 -5.10 -12.15
CA ARG A 215 7.24 -4.93 -13.49
C ARG A 215 6.83 -3.49 -13.83
N TRP A 216 6.69 -3.28 -15.13
CA TRP A 216 6.26 -2.04 -15.76
C TRP A 216 5.09 -2.32 -16.69
N THR A 217 4.37 -1.28 -17.11
CA THR A 217 3.27 -1.43 -18.06
C THR A 217 3.80 -1.75 -19.45
N ASN A 218 4.89 -1.09 -19.84
CA ASN A 218 5.67 -1.40 -21.03
C ASN A 218 7.03 -2.01 -20.62
N PRO A 219 7.22 -3.34 -20.74
CA PRO A 219 8.48 -4.01 -20.43
C PRO A 219 9.71 -3.53 -21.22
N SER A 220 9.50 -2.83 -22.34
CA SER A 220 10.57 -2.26 -23.15
C SER A 220 11.04 -0.89 -22.64
N ASP A 221 10.25 -0.27 -21.79
CA ASP A 221 10.56 0.98 -21.08
C ASP A 221 10.60 0.69 -19.57
N SER A 222 11.39 -0.32 -19.20
CA SER A 222 11.60 -0.68 -17.81
C SER A 222 12.59 0.30 -17.17
N GLY A 223 12.23 0.86 -16.02
CA GLY A 223 13.19 1.52 -15.16
C GLY A 223 14.07 0.53 -14.39
N THR A 224 14.68 1.01 -13.31
CA THR A 224 15.59 0.19 -12.49
C THR A 224 14.80 -0.64 -11.48
N SER A 225 15.22 -1.89 -11.26
CA SER A 225 14.78 -2.72 -10.15
C SER A 225 15.88 -2.88 -9.11
N SER A 226 15.53 -2.90 -7.82
CA SER A 226 16.50 -3.11 -6.75
C SER A 226 15.90 -3.86 -5.56
N LEU A 227 16.73 -4.72 -4.96
CA LEU A 227 16.50 -5.35 -3.67
C LEU A 227 17.70 -5.05 -2.76
N THR A 228 17.47 -4.29 -1.69
CA THR A 228 18.48 -4.06 -0.66
C THR A 228 18.15 -4.90 0.57
N VAL A 229 19.13 -5.67 1.06
CA VAL A 229 19.01 -6.46 2.28
C VAL A 229 20.10 -6.03 3.25
N SER A 230 19.73 -5.57 4.44
CA SER A 230 20.63 -4.94 5.42
C SER A 230 20.34 -5.34 6.86
N GLY A 231 21.26 -5.02 7.78
CA GLY A 231 21.23 -5.49 9.15
C GLY A 231 21.17 -7.02 9.26
N ASN A 232 20.31 -7.55 10.14
CA ASN A 232 20.05 -8.99 10.28
C ASN A 232 18.85 -9.46 9.44
N ALA A 233 18.55 -8.77 8.33
CA ALA A 233 17.42 -9.11 7.48
C ALA A 233 17.57 -10.47 6.77
N VAL A 234 16.45 -11.15 6.58
CA VAL A 234 16.37 -12.33 5.69
C VAL A 234 15.30 -12.11 4.63
N VAL A 235 15.63 -12.38 3.37
CA VAL A 235 14.64 -12.48 2.29
C VAL A 235 14.59 -13.93 1.81
N ASP A 236 13.43 -14.55 1.93
CA ASP A 236 13.19 -15.96 1.65
C ASP A 236 12.01 -16.09 0.68
N THR A 237 12.27 -16.52 -0.56
CA THR A 237 11.22 -16.71 -1.56
C THR A 237 10.63 -18.12 -1.59
N ARG A 238 11.03 -19.02 -0.68
CA ARG A 238 10.53 -20.42 -0.55
C ARG A 238 10.28 -21.12 -1.89
N ASP A 239 11.36 -21.41 -2.60
CA ASP A 239 11.38 -22.05 -3.92
C ASP A 239 10.72 -21.24 -5.05
N SER A 240 10.18 -20.05 -4.75
CA SER A 240 9.70 -19.10 -5.74
C SER A 240 10.83 -18.21 -6.24
N LYS A 241 10.62 -17.61 -7.41
CA LYS A 241 11.60 -16.73 -8.07
C LYS A 241 11.41 -15.27 -7.66
N ILE A 242 12.52 -14.53 -7.70
CA ILE A 242 12.48 -13.08 -7.90
C ILE A 242 12.48 -12.85 -9.42
N LEU A 243 11.47 -12.17 -9.95
CA LEU A 243 11.28 -11.97 -11.38
C LEU A 243 11.27 -10.48 -11.74
N ILE A 244 11.76 -10.16 -12.93
CA ILE A 244 11.68 -8.83 -13.53
C ILE A 244 10.99 -8.93 -14.89
N ALA A 245 9.97 -8.11 -15.14
CA ALA A 245 9.34 -7.95 -16.45
C ALA A 245 10.10 -6.92 -17.31
N SER A 246 11.37 -7.19 -17.63
CA SER A 246 12.22 -6.30 -18.43
C SER A 246 12.97 -7.08 -19.50
N GLN A 247 13.28 -6.40 -20.62
CA GLN A 247 14.23 -6.90 -21.62
C GLN A 247 15.70 -6.73 -21.20
N ALA A 248 15.99 -5.86 -20.22
CA ALA A 248 17.30 -5.71 -19.60
C ALA A 248 17.35 -6.57 -18.32
N SER A 249 18.23 -7.58 -18.28
CA SER A 249 18.28 -8.53 -17.15
C SER A 249 19.29 -8.13 -16.09
N GLU A 250 18.79 -8.01 -14.86
CA GLU A 250 19.28 -8.57 -13.57
C GLU A 250 18.75 -7.69 -12.42
N VAL A 251 18.23 -8.31 -11.35
CA VAL A 251 17.84 -7.57 -10.14
C VAL A 251 19.11 -7.07 -9.49
N GLN A 252 19.20 -5.75 -9.27
CA GLN A 252 20.30 -5.22 -8.49
C GLN A 252 20.07 -5.61 -7.02
N VAL A 253 20.76 -6.67 -6.60
CA VAL A 253 20.78 -7.11 -5.20
C VAL A 253 21.99 -6.48 -4.53
N SER A 254 21.76 -5.63 -3.53
CA SER A 254 22.82 -5.02 -2.75
C SER A 254 22.72 -5.42 -1.28
N ALA A 255 23.86 -5.78 -0.70
CA ALA A 255 24.01 -5.81 0.75
C ALA A 255 24.02 -4.35 1.26
N GLY A 256 23.27 -4.07 2.33
CA GLY A 256 23.39 -2.80 3.03
C GLY A 256 24.80 -2.57 3.56
N SER A 257 25.13 -1.31 3.85
CA SER A 257 26.44 -0.87 4.35
C SER A 257 26.89 -1.47 5.70
N ASP A 258 26.09 -2.36 6.29
CA ASP A 258 26.11 -2.69 7.71
C ASP A 258 26.98 -3.91 8.03
N GLY A 259 27.84 -4.32 7.09
CA GLY A 259 29.02 -5.15 7.34
C GLY A 259 28.80 -6.60 7.79
N ASN A 260 27.56 -7.11 7.88
CA ASN A 260 27.28 -8.37 8.58
C ASN A 260 26.34 -9.36 7.87
N GLY A 261 26.28 -9.36 6.53
CA GLY A 261 25.46 -10.31 5.76
C GLY A 261 26.27 -11.47 5.19
N GLY A 262 26.05 -12.68 5.70
CA GLY A 262 26.44 -13.97 5.11
C GLY A 262 25.24 -14.88 4.99
#